data_AF-A0AA39RQR4-F1
#
_entry.id   AF-A0AA39RQR4-F1
#
_cell.length_a   1.000
_cell.length_b   1.000
_cell.length_c   1.000
_cell.angle_alpha   90.00
_cell.angle_beta   90.00
_cell.angle_gamma   90.00
#
_symmetry.space_group_name_H-M   'P 1'
#
loop_
_entity.id
_entity.type
_entity.pdbx_description
1 polymer ?
#
loop_
_entity_poly.entity_id
_entity_poly.type
_entity_poly.pdbx_seq_one_letter_code
_entity_poly.pdbx_strand_id
1 'polypeptide(L)'
;MFRSFLDVSDMVLSGQFCHHILLRECHVKNVDDNASSLWYHVGNGLIRFSPMEFNLVSGLAFAEYSESTSELFKQTNSRLRRTYFQGSKVKVKMIVDWFRNLGPNNKISDDDVVKLALIILLEMTLVGKDDRTSILYWALELVDDLEAFNKFPWGSFIYARTFNSLSTCLYGRDDKFKIKFNDDKLEENVDGPVKRKGEKYNVYGFLTAFQVMPVNS
;
A
#
# COMPACT_ATOMS: atom_id res chain seq x y z
N MET A 1 16.18 6.99 1.86
CA MET A 1 14.74 6.70 1.94
C MET A 1 14.45 5.20 2.07
N PHE A 2 14.86 4.34 1.14
CA PHE A 2 14.36 2.95 1.10
C PHE A 2 15.25 1.85 1.69
N ARG A 3 16.36 2.21 2.34
CA ARG A 3 17.36 1.23 2.81
C ARG A 3 16.76 0.16 3.74
N SER A 4 15.81 0.53 4.60
CA SER A 4 15.12 -0.39 5.50
C SER A 4 14.26 -1.44 4.79
N PHE A 5 13.79 -1.15 3.57
CA PHE A 5 12.94 -2.07 2.79
C PHE A 5 13.73 -3.10 1.99
N LEU A 6 15.03 -2.85 1.76
CA LEU A 6 15.88 -3.75 0.97
C LEU A 6 16.44 -4.92 1.79
N ASP A 7 16.36 -4.85 3.13
CA ASP A 7 16.90 -5.85 4.06
C ASP A 7 15.88 -6.96 4.40
N VAL A 8 14.68 -6.91 3.81
CA VAL A 8 13.56 -7.78 4.14
C VAL A 8 13.50 -8.94 3.14
N SER A 9 14.26 -10.00 3.40
CA SER A 9 14.24 -11.22 2.58
C SER A 9 13.05 -12.11 2.96
N ASP A 10 12.34 -12.63 1.95
CA ASP A 10 11.34 -13.71 2.05
C ASP A 10 10.05 -13.46 2.84
N MET A 11 9.58 -12.23 3.08
CA MET A 11 8.30 -12.03 3.78
C MET A 11 7.07 -12.11 2.84
N VAL A 12 6.00 -12.78 3.29
CA VAL A 12 4.74 -12.96 2.55
C VAL A 12 3.60 -12.23 3.26
N LEU A 13 2.71 -11.59 2.49
CA LEU A 13 1.50 -10.97 3.05
C LEU A 13 0.60 -12.04 3.70
N SER A 14 0.35 -11.93 5.01
CA SER A 14 -0.58 -12.82 5.70
C SER A 14 -2.01 -12.27 5.64
N GLY A 15 -2.81 -12.78 4.70
CA GLY A 15 -4.22 -12.42 4.59
C GLY A 15 -5.04 -12.73 5.84
N GLN A 16 -4.69 -13.80 6.57
CA GLN A 16 -5.32 -14.16 7.84
C GLN A 16 -5.00 -13.13 8.93
N PHE A 17 -3.73 -12.72 9.04
CA PHE A 17 -3.32 -11.70 10.00
C PHE A 17 -4.01 -10.36 9.71
N CYS A 18 -4.01 -9.91 8.45
CA CYS A 18 -4.74 -8.71 8.04
C CYS A 18 -6.22 -8.79 8.42
N HIS A 19 -6.88 -9.92 8.11
CA HIS A 19 -8.28 -10.13 8.45
C HIS A 19 -8.56 -10.02 9.96
N HIS A 20 -7.75 -10.69 10.79
CA HIS A 20 -7.92 -10.66 12.24
C HIS A 20 -7.68 -9.28 12.85
N ILE A 21 -6.70 -8.52 12.34
CA ILE A 21 -6.45 -7.15 12.78
C ILE A 21 -7.60 -6.23 12.36
N LEU A 22 -8.07 -6.33 11.11
CA LEU A 22 -9.18 -5.52 10.62
C LEU A 22 -10.44 -5.71 11.49
N LEU A 23 -10.82 -6.95 11.80
CA LEU A 23 -11.99 -7.23 12.65
C LEU A 23 -11.88 -6.71 14.09
N ARG A 24 -10.69 -6.30 14.52
CA ARG A 24 -10.44 -5.70 15.84
C ARG A 24 -10.51 -4.18 15.83
N GLU A 25 -10.81 -3.56 14.69
CA GLU A 25 -11.02 -2.11 14.61
C GLU A 25 -12.16 -1.68 15.52
N CYS A 26 -11.96 -0.61 16.28
CA CYS A 26 -12.94 -0.07 17.19
C CYS A 26 -13.08 1.44 17.02
N HIS A 27 -14.32 1.92 17.07
CA HIS A 27 -14.61 3.35 17.11
C HIS A 27 -14.52 3.86 18.54
N VAL A 28 -13.47 4.61 18.85
CA VAL A 28 -13.32 5.26 20.15
C VAL A 28 -14.04 6.61 20.10
N LYS A 29 -15.18 6.72 20.78
CA LYS A 29 -15.87 8.00 21.01
C LYS A 29 -15.18 8.71 22.18
N ASN A 30 -14.74 9.95 22.00
CA ASN A 30 -14.12 10.84 23.02
C ASN A 30 -12.60 10.83 23.18
N VAL A 31 -11.83 10.45 22.16
CA VAL A 31 -10.43 10.92 22.06
C VAL A 31 -10.44 12.10 21.10
N ASP A 32 -9.75 13.19 21.46
CA ASP A 32 -9.57 14.37 20.59
C ASP A 32 -9.43 13.89 19.15
N ASP A 33 -10.35 14.38 18.32
CA ASP A 33 -10.68 13.92 16.98
C ASP A 33 -9.50 14.19 16.05
N ASN A 34 -8.39 13.50 16.28
CA ASN A 34 -7.29 13.41 15.34
C ASN A 34 -7.80 12.47 14.25
N ALA A 35 -8.72 13.00 13.43
CA ALA A 35 -9.65 12.36 12.48
C ALA A 35 -8.97 11.45 11.44
N SER A 36 -7.67 11.29 11.56
CA SER A 36 -6.81 10.44 10.76
C SER A 36 -6.08 9.42 11.64
N SER A 37 -6.73 8.77 12.62
CA SER A 37 -6.15 7.66 13.39
C SER A 37 -7.14 6.49 13.51
N LEU A 38 -6.64 5.25 13.47
CA LEU A 38 -7.42 4.03 13.68
C LEU A 38 -7.05 3.39 15.01
N TRP A 39 -8.01 2.71 15.64
CA TRP A 39 -7.84 2.03 16.91
C TRP A 39 -8.20 0.56 16.78
N TYR A 40 -7.36 -0.31 17.34
CA TYR A 40 -7.52 -1.76 17.27
C TYR A 40 -7.43 -2.38 18.66
N HIS A 41 -8.34 -3.31 18.97
CA HIS A 41 -8.29 -4.09 20.20
C HIS A 41 -7.47 -5.38 20.03
N VAL A 42 -6.21 -5.37 20.47
CA VAL A 42 -5.27 -6.50 20.31
C VAL A 42 -4.86 -7.04 21.67
N GLY A 43 -5.07 -8.35 21.88
CA GLY A 43 -4.91 -8.97 23.20
C GLY A 43 -5.85 -8.31 24.21
N ASN A 44 -5.27 -7.78 25.30
CA ASN A 44 -5.99 -7.05 26.36
C ASN A 44 -5.80 -5.52 26.28
N GLY A 45 -5.29 -5.00 25.15
CA GLY A 45 -4.92 -3.60 25.00
C GLY A 45 -5.52 -2.95 23.75
N LEU A 46 -5.59 -1.62 23.80
CA LEU A 46 -5.88 -0.78 22.64
C LEU A 46 -4.58 -0.32 21.99
N ILE A 47 -4.47 -0.54 20.69
CA ILE A 47 -3.34 -0.09 19.87
C ILE A 47 -3.86 0.98 18.92
N ARG A 48 -3.10 2.07 18.79
CA ARG A 48 -3.38 3.17 17.87
C ARG A 48 -2.51 3.05 16.62
N PHE A 49 -3.12 3.28 15.47
CA PHE A 49 -2.44 3.52 14.20
C PHE A 49 -2.70 4.97 13.78
N SER A 50 -1.73 5.85 14.01
CA SER A 50 -1.78 7.28 13.66
C SER A 50 -0.60 7.67 12.74
N PRO A 51 -0.55 8.92 12.23
CA PRO A 51 0.61 9.42 11.49
C PRO A 51 1.93 9.25 12.25
N MET A 52 1.90 9.35 13.58
CA MET A 52 3.09 9.25 14.43
C MET A 52 3.69 7.84 14.40
N GLU A 53 2.89 6.81 14.65
CA GLU A 53 3.37 5.42 14.60
C GLU A 53 3.79 5.05 13.17
N PHE A 54 3.08 5.55 12.15
CA PHE A 54 3.47 5.34 10.76
C PHE A 54 4.81 5.98 10.42
N ASN A 55 5.05 7.22 10.83
CA ASN A 55 6.33 7.91 10.65
C ASN A 55 7.47 7.16 11.35
N LEU A 56 7.23 6.70 12.59
CA LEU A 56 8.22 5.98 13.38
C LEU A 56 8.69 4.69 12.69
N VAL A 57 7.75 3.92 12.11
CA VAL A 57 8.07 2.65 11.44
C VAL A 57 8.66 2.87 10.05
N SER A 58 8.08 3.78 9.27
CA SER A 58 8.46 3.95 7.86
C SER A 58 9.67 4.87 7.66
N GLY A 59 9.94 5.77 8.62
CA GLY A 59 10.96 6.81 8.49
C GLY A 59 10.67 7.85 7.39
N LEU A 60 9.46 7.87 6.83
CA LEU A 60 9.09 8.75 5.72
C LEU A 60 8.74 10.15 6.21
N ALA A 61 9.15 11.18 5.48
CA ALA A 61 8.87 12.57 5.83
C ALA A 61 7.36 12.88 5.79
N PHE A 62 6.88 13.60 6.81
CA PHE A 62 5.52 14.14 6.88
C PHE A 62 5.56 15.67 6.72
N ALA A 63 4.60 16.20 5.99
CA ALA A 63 4.31 17.64 5.91
C ALA A 63 2.81 17.85 5.60
N GLU A 64 2.33 19.09 5.75
CA GLU A 64 0.99 19.45 5.27
C GLU A 64 0.87 19.24 3.77
N TYR A 65 -0.25 18.64 3.39
CA TYR A 65 -0.58 18.31 2.00
C TYR A 65 -1.69 19.25 1.54
N SER A 66 -1.39 20.19 0.64
CA SER A 66 -2.36 21.17 0.13
C SER A 66 -2.88 20.81 -1.26
N GLU A 67 -4.02 21.37 -1.66
CA GLU A 67 -4.67 21.14 -2.97
C GLU A 67 -3.76 21.35 -4.20
N SER A 68 -2.67 22.11 -4.08
CA SER A 68 -1.69 22.31 -5.17
C SER A 68 -0.97 21.03 -5.58
N THR A 69 -0.79 20.08 -4.66
CA THR A 69 -0.29 18.73 -4.97
C THR A 69 -1.25 17.92 -5.83
N SER A 70 -2.56 18.20 -5.78
CA SER A 70 -3.54 17.56 -6.65
C SER A 70 -3.45 18.02 -8.10
N GLU A 71 -2.99 19.25 -8.35
CA GLU A 71 -2.77 19.78 -9.70
C GLU A 71 -1.51 19.20 -10.34
N LEU A 72 -0.44 18.98 -9.55
CA LEU A 72 0.74 18.21 -9.95
C LEU A 72 0.37 16.79 -10.44
N PHE A 73 -0.75 16.24 -10.00
CA PHE A 73 -1.20 14.90 -10.40
C PHE A 73 -1.99 14.89 -11.73
N LYS A 74 -2.48 16.04 -12.19
CA LYS A 74 -3.36 16.16 -13.37
C LYS A 74 -2.60 16.38 -14.66
N GLN A 75 -1.44 17.04 -14.62
CA GLN A 75 -0.61 17.29 -15.78
C GLN A 75 0.74 16.61 -15.57
N THR A 76 0.95 15.47 -16.24
CA THR A 76 2.22 14.74 -16.09
C THR A 76 2.97 14.72 -17.42
N ASN A 77 4.14 15.36 -17.48
CA ASN A 77 5.03 15.40 -18.63
C ASN A 77 6.39 14.74 -18.30
N SER A 78 6.37 13.57 -17.66
CA SER A 78 7.56 12.77 -17.36
C SER A 78 8.44 12.51 -18.59
N ARG A 79 9.73 12.85 -18.48
CA ARG A 79 10.73 12.58 -19.53
C ARG A 79 10.97 11.08 -19.66
N LEU A 80 11.14 10.36 -18.54
CA LEU A 80 11.31 8.90 -18.53
C LEU A 80 10.18 8.19 -19.28
N ARG A 81 8.94 8.64 -19.11
CA ARG A 81 7.79 8.08 -19.84
C ARG A 81 7.90 8.24 -21.35
N ARG A 82 8.32 9.42 -21.82
CA ARG A 82 8.50 9.68 -23.25
C ARG A 82 9.68 8.90 -23.81
N THR A 83 10.81 8.91 -23.12
CA THR A 83 12.06 8.30 -23.57
C THR A 83 11.97 6.78 -23.66
N TYR A 84 11.46 6.12 -22.62
CA TYR A 84 11.51 4.66 -22.52
C TYR A 84 10.18 3.95 -22.83
N PHE A 85 9.07 4.68 -22.76
CA PHE A 85 7.73 4.09 -22.91
C PHE A 85 6.88 4.79 -23.97
N GLN A 86 7.49 5.63 -24.83
CA GLN A 86 6.82 6.31 -25.95
C GLN A 86 5.58 7.11 -25.52
N GLY A 87 5.58 7.61 -24.28
CA GLY A 87 4.44 8.35 -23.72
C GLY A 87 3.23 7.47 -23.36
N SER A 88 3.30 6.15 -23.53
CA SER A 88 2.23 5.19 -23.25
C SER A 88 1.86 5.11 -21.78
N LYS A 89 0.73 4.45 -21.48
CA LYS A 89 0.38 4.07 -20.11
C LYS A 89 1.42 3.08 -19.57
N VAL A 90 2.09 3.44 -18.48
CA VAL A 90 3.14 2.62 -17.87
C VAL A 90 2.58 1.88 -16.66
N LYS A 91 2.76 0.56 -16.66
CA LYS A 91 2.48 -0.32 -15.53
C LYS A 91 3.77 -0.72 -14.83
N VAL A 92 3.70 -1.04 -13.55
CA VAL A 92 4.87 -1.51 -12.77
C VAL A 92 5.54 -2.70 -13.48
N LYS A 93 4.74 -3.69 -13.89
CA LYS A 93 5.21 -4.88 -14.61
C LYS A 93 5.99 -4.54 -15.89
N MET A 94 5.60 -3.49 -16.61
CA MET A 94 6.33 -3.07 -17.81
C MET A 94 7.74 -2.60 -17.47
N ILE A 95 7.91 -1.86 -16.37
CA ILE A 95 9.23 -1.40 -15.92
C ILE A 95 10.06 -2.60 -15.43
N VAL A 96 9.45 -3.51 -14.66
CA VAL A 96 10.12 -4.72 -14.17
C VAL A 96 10.57 -5.64 -15.31
N ASP A 97 9.69 -5.93 -16.27
CA ASP A 97 10.01 -6.76 -17.42
C ASP A 97 11.04 -6.05 -18.31
N TRP A 98 10.97 -4.72 -18.43
CA TRP A 98 12.00 -3.93 -19.10
C TRP A 98 13.37 -4.08 -18.43
N PHE A 99 13.44 -4.01 -17.09
CA PHE A 99 14.67 -4.27 -16.32
C PHE A 99 15.25 -5.65 -16.56
N ARG A 100 14.40 -6.70 -16.57
CA ARG A 100 14.83 -8.09 -16.82
C ARG A 100 15.42 -8.28 -18.21
N ASN A 101 14.98 -7.48 -19.17
CA ASN A 101 15.41 -7.54 -20.55
C ASN A 101 16.51 -6.50 -20.88
N LEU A 102 17.07 -5.82 -19.87
CA LEU A 102 18.22 -4.95 -20.07
C LEU A 102 19.43 -5.79 -20.48
N GLY A 103 19.83 -5.66 -21.74
CA GLY A 103 21.07 -6.23 -22.24
C GLY A 103 22.24 -5.25 -22.11
N PRO A 104 23.48 -5.74 -22.29
CA PRO A 104 24.70 -4.91 -22.23
C PRO A 104 24.74 -3.77 -23.27
N ASN A 105 23.88 -3.82 -24.30
CA ASN A 105 23.80 -2.81 -25.36
C ASN A 105 22.67 -1.78 -25.17
N ASN A 106 21.92 -1.83 -24.06
CA ASN A 106 20.86 -0.88 -23.81
C ASN A 106 21.44 0.51 -23.49
N LYS A 107 21.03 1.52 -24.27
CA LYS A 107 21.41 2.93 -24.07
C LYS A 107 20.59 3.58 -22.96
N ILE A 108 20.76 3.13 -21.72
CA ILE A 108 20.22 3.82 -20.54
C ILE A 108 21.37 4.32 -19.66
N SER A 109 21.20 5.49 -19.04
CA SER A 109 22.12 5.98 -18.03
C SER A 109 21.87 5.28 -16.70
N ASP A 110 22.92 5.09 -15.90
CA ASP A 110 22.78 4.56 -14.54
C ASP A 110 21.83 5.40 -13.69
N ASP A 111 21.78 6.71 -13.92
CA ASP A 111 20.83 7.64 -13.28
C ASP A 111 19.36 7.27 -13.59
N ASP A 112 19.03 7.02 -14.86
CA ASP A 112 17.66 6.67 -15.25
C ASP A 112 17.27 5.27 -14.76
N VAL A 113 18.23 4.35 -14.68
CA VAL A 113 18.06 3.05 -14.01
C VAL A 113 17.68 3.25 -12.54
N VAL A 114 18.43 4.06 -11.79
CA VAL A 114 18.14 4.32 -10.38
C VAL A 114 16.76 4.95 -10.21
N LYS A 115 16.40 5.93 -11.05
CA LYS A 115 15.09 6.59 -11.02
C LYS A 115 13.93 5.62 -11.26
N LEU A 116 14.04 4.75 -12.26
CA LEU A 116 13.01 3.74 -12.53
C LEU A 116 12.92 2.68 -11.42
N ALA A 117 14.05 2.31 -10.81
CA ALA A 117 14.08 1.41 -9.66
C ALA A 117 13.39 2.02 -8.43
N LEU A 118 13.61 3.32 -8.16
CA LEU A 118 12.92 4.04 -7.09
C LEU A 118 11.39 4.06 -7.29
N ILE A 119 10.92 4.18 -8.53
CA ILE A 119 9.49 4.11 -8.86
C ILE A 119 8.91 2.73 -8.61
N ILE A 120 9.60 1.67 -9.03
CA ILE A 120 9.16 0.29 -8.74
C ILE A 120 9.02 0.10 -7.23
N LEU A 121 10.04 0.54 -6.47
CA LEU A 121 10.07 0.41 -5.03
C LEU A 121 8.92 1.18 -4.38
N LEU A 122 8.71 2.45 -4.76
CA LEU A 122 7.58 3.26 -4.32
C LEU A 122 6.23 2.57 -4.58
N GLU A 123 5.97 2.15 -5.83
CA GLU A 123 4.67 1.60 -6.24
C GLU A 123 4.37 0.27 -5.57
N MET A 124 5.35 -0.63 -5.48
CA MET A 124 5.15 -1.98 -4.95
C MET A 124 5.16 -2.01 -3.42
N THR A 125 6.03 -1.23 -2.76
CA THR A 125 6.20 -1.34 -1.30
C THR A 125 5.39 -0.31 -0.52
N LEU A 126 5.38 0.95 -0.97
CA LEU A 126 4.74 2.02 -0.21
C LEU A 126 3.28 2.20 -0.64
N VAL A 127 3.02 2.26 -1.94
CA VAL A 127 1.65 2.42 -2.45
C VAL A 127 0.89 1.08 -2.38
N GLY A 128 1.61 -0.04 -2.41
CA GLY A 128 1.05 -1.38 -2.31
C GLY A 128 0.21 -1.77 -3.53
N LYS A 129 0.65 -1.35 -4.73
CA LYS A 129 -0.06 -1.65 -5.97
C LYS A 129 0.33 -3.02 -6.54
N ASP A 130 -0.64 -3.68 -7.16
CA ASP A 130 -0.40 -4.86 -8.01
C ASP A 130 0.38 -4.45 -9.27
N ASP A 131 1.25 -5.34 -9.75
CA ASP A 131 2.17 -5.03 -10.83
C ASP A 131 1.48 -4.75 -12.19
N ARG A 132 0.20 -5.13 -12.33
CA ARG A 132 -0.64 -4.90 -13.51
C ARG A 132 -1.26 -3.51 -13.55
N THR A 133 -1.15 -2.75 -12.45
CA THR A 133 -1.73 -1.41 -12.35
C THR A 133 -0.80 -0.33 -12.86
N SER A 134 -1.39 0.79 -13.27
CA SER A 134 -0.62 1.95 -13.73
C SER A 134 0.10 2.63 -12.57
N ILE A 135 1.32 3.07 -12.82
CA ILE A 135 2.10 3.87 -11.88
C ILE A 135 1.47 5.26 -11.70
N LEU A 136 1.84 5.95 -10.63
CA LEU A 136 1.62 7.36 -10.38
C LEU A 136 2.49 8.14 -11.37
N TYR A 137 1.89 8.61 -12.47
CA TYR A 137 2.67 9.29 -13.52
C TYR A 137 3.35 10.56 -13.03
N TRP A 138 2.78 11.25 -12.05
CA TRP A 138 3.40 12.41 -11.41
C TRP A 138 4.63 12.01 -10.58
N ALA A 139 4.67 10.81 -10.00
CA ALA A 139 5.85 10.32 -9.30
C ALA A 139 6.99 10.05 -10.29
N LEU A 140 6.66 9.54 -11.48
CA LEU A 140 7.62 9.33 -12.57
C LEU A 140 8.16 10.65 -13.16
N GLU A 141 7.45 11.75 -13.00
CA GLU A 141 7.96 13.09 -13.32
C GLU A 141 8.80 13.65 -12.18
N LEU A 142 8.31 13.49 -10.94
CA LEU A 142 9.02 13.95 -9.75
C LEU A 142 10.39 13.30 -9.62
N VAL A 143 10.55 12.03 -9.99
CA VAL A 143 11.83 11.31 -9.90
C VAL A 143 12.88 11.80 -10.92
N ASP A 144 12.50 12.58 -11.95
CA ASP A 144 13.48 13.26 -12.80
C ASP A 144 14.32 14.28 -11.99
N ASP A 145 13.72 14.87 -10.95
CA ASP A 145 14.38 15.70 -9.91
C ASP A 145 14.43 14.93 -8.58
N LEU A 146 15.54 14.23 -8.34
CA LEU A 146 15.73 13.43 -7.12
C LEU A 146 15.70 14.27 -5.84
N GLU A 147 16.03 15.57 -5.89
CA GLU A 147 15.94 16.44 -4.72
C GLU A 147 14.49 16.72 -4.36
N ALA A 148 13.66 17.07 -5.36
CA ALA A 148 12.23 17.24 -5.20
C ALA A 148 11.55 15.92 -4.77
N PHE A 149 11.95 14.79 -5.36
CA PHE A 149 11.45 13.47 -4.98
C PHE A 149 11.74 13.14 -3.51
N ASN A 150 12.95 13.41 -3.02
CA ASN A 150 13.31 13.14 -1.63
C ASN A 150 12.68 14.11 -0.63
N LYS A 151 12.42 15.36 -1.04
CA LYS A 151 11.73 16.37 -0.22
C LYS A 151 10.22 16.17 -0.15
N PHE A 152 9.64 15.45 -1.11
CA PHE A 152 8.19 15.21 -1.13
C PHE A 152 7.73 14.48 0.15
N PRO A 153 6.59 14.89 0.75
CA PRO A 153 6.09 14.30 2.00
C PRO A 153 5.41 12.94 1.76
N TRP A 154 6.21 11.95 1.37
CA TRP A 154 5.74 10.58 1.12
C TRP A 154 5.04 9.97 2.33
N GLY A 155 5.44 10.32 3.54
CA GLY A 155 4.80 9.87 4.77
C GLY A 155 3.33 10.28 4.81
N SER A 156 3.03 11.57 4.61
CA SER A 156 1.66 12.08 4.57
C SER A 156 0.84 11.46 3.45
N PHE A 157 1.41 11.38 2.24
CA PHE A 157 0.71 10.84 1.06
C PHE A 157 0.35 9.35 1.22
N ILE A 158 1.32 8.53 1.64
CA ILE A 158 1.12 7.08 1.80
C ILE A 158 0.24 6.80 3.02
N TYR A 159 0.40 7.57 4.10
CA TYR A 159 -0.45 7.45 5.28
C TYR A 159 -1.92 7.70 4.94
N ALA A 160 -2.24 8.80 4.27
CA ALA A 160 -3.62 9.11 3.89
C ALA A 160 -4.26 7.99 3.04
N ARG A 161 -3.49 7.41 2.12
CA ARG A 161 -3.95 6.28 1.30
C ARG A 161 -4.17 5.02 2.13
N THR A 162 -3.25 4.70 3.04
CA THR A 162 -3.33 3.53 3.93
C THR A 162 -4.51 3.68 4.88
N PHE A 163 -4.64 4.84 5.53
CA PHE A 163 -5.75 5.18 6.42
C PHE A 163 -7.10 5.02 5.72
N ASN A 164 -7.29 5.66 4.56
CA ASN A 164 -8.54 5.57 3.80
C ASN A 164 -8.85 4.13 3.35
N SER A 165 -7.83 3.35 2.98
CA SER A 165 -8.05 1.97 2.57
C SER A 165 -8.44 1.07 3.74
N LEU A 166 -7.90 1.30 4.94
CA LEU A 166 -8.21 0.52 6.13
C LEU A 166 -9.59 0.90 6.67
N SER A 167 -9.87 2.19 6.84
CA SER A 167 -11.14 2.70 7.39
C SER A 167 -12.37 2.33 6.56
N THR A 168 -12.21 2.20 5.25
CA THR A 168 -13.29 1.79 4.35
C THR A 168 -13.37 0.28 4.12
N CYS A 169 -12.39 -0.50 4.58
CA CYS A 169 -12.27 -1.93 4.26
C CYS A 169 -13.46 -2.76 4.78
N LEU A 170 -13.97 -2.37 5.95
CA LEU A 170 -15.09 -3.02 6.63
C LEU A 170 -16.44 -2.35 6.39
N TYR A 171 -16.46 -1.17 5.75
CA TYR A 171 -17.68 -0.42 5.52
C TYR A 171 -18.70 -1.25 4.71
N GLY A 172 -19.91 -1.43 5.25
CA GLY A 172 -20.96 -2.25 4.64
C GLY A 172 -20.73 -3.77 4.69
N ARG A 173 -19.73 -4.25 5.45
CA ARG A 173 -19.53 -5.68 5.71
C ARG A 173 -20.16 -6.16 7.01
N ASP A 174 -20.47 -5.28 7.94
CA ASP A 174 -21.11 -5.63 9.22
C ASP A 174 -22.41 -6.40 9.02
N ASP A 175 -23.24 -5.96 8.08
CA ASP A 175 -24.50 -6.63 7.76
C ASP A 175 -24.26 -8.00 7.10
N LYS A 176 -23.22 -8.12 6.27
CA LYS A 176 -22.82 -9.41 5.68
C LYS A 176 -22.33 -10.39 6.73
N PHE A 177 -21.57 -9.93 7.73
CA PHE A 177 -21.11 -10.78 8.82
C PHE A 177 -22.26 -11.22 9.72
N LYS A 178 -23.22 -10.34 10.01
CA LYS A 178 -24.43 -10.70 10.76
C LYS A 178 -25.29 -11.73 10.02
N ILE A 179 -25.49 -11.55 8.71
CA ILE A 179 -26.23 -12.50 7.87
C ILE A 179 -25.51 -13.85 7.84
N LYS A 180 -24.21 -13.87 7.56
CA LYS A 180 -23.41 -15.11 7.57
C LYS A 180 -23.44 -15.83 8.93
N PHE A 181 -23.36 -15.10 10.03
CA PHE A 181 -23.40 -15.71 11.36
C PHE A 181 -24.75 -16.38 11.64
N ASN A 182 -25.85 -15.81 11.12
CA ASN A 182 -27.17 -16.42 11.21
C ASN A 182 -27.31 -17.64 10.27
N ASP A 183 -26.78 -17.55 9.05
CA ASP A 183 -26.75 -18.68 8.10
C ASP A 183 -25.89 -19.84 8.63
N ASP A 184 -24.72 -19.56 9.21
CA ASP A 184 -23.83 -20.55 9.82
C ASP A 184 -24.53 -21.29 10.99
N LYS A 185 -25.34 -20.58 11.79
CA LYS A 185 -26.17 -21.22 12.84
C LYS A 185 -27.27 -22.12 12.25
N LEU A 186 -27.79 -21.79 11.08
CA LEU A 186 -28.79 -22.61 10.39
C LEU A 186 -28.13 -23.83 9.73
N GLU A 187 -26.94 -23.67 9.15
CA GLU A 187 -26.16 -24.75 8.52
C GLU A 187 -25.48 -25.69 9.53
N GLU A 188 -25.12 -25.24 10.75
CA GLU A 188 -24.66 -26.13 11.85
C GLU A 188 -25.69 -27.22 12.21
N ASN A 189 -26.97 -27.02 11.87
CA ASN A 189 -28.03 -28.01 12.06
C ASN A 189 -28.14 -29.02 10.90
N VAL A 190 -27.25 -28.96 9.90
CA VAL A 190 -27.27 -29.82 8.71
C VAL A 190 -25.95 -30.59 8.60
N ASP A 191 -26.02 -31.92 8.61
CA ASP A 191 -24.84 -32.78 8.67
C ASP A 191 -24.11 -32.85 7.32
N GLY A 192 -22.91 -32.25 7.22
CA GLY A 192 -22.07 -32.29 6.02
C GLY A 192 -20.95 -31.23 5.98
N PRO A 193 -19.87 -31.43 5.18
CA PRO A 193 -18.76 -30.49 5.12
C PRO A 193 -19.13 -29.23 4.34
N VAL A 194 -19.29 -28.10 5.05
CA VAL A 194 -19.54 -26.78 4.46
C VAL A 194 -18.26 -26.23 3.81
N LYS A 195 -18.24 -26.14 2.48
CA LYS A 195 -17.16 -25.47 1.74
C LYS A 195 -17.35 -23.95 1.80
N ARG A 196 -16.73 -23.30 2.78
CA ARG A 196 -16.77 -21.84 2.92
C ARG A 196 -15.86 -21.15 1.90
N LYS A 197 -16.40 -20.19 1.15
CA LYS A 197 -15.64 -19.31 0.26
C LYS A 197 -14.91 -18.24 1.10
N GLY A 198 -13.59 -18.19 1.01
CA GLY A 198 -12.77 -17.26 1.79
C GLY A 198 -13.11 -15.79 1.51
N GLU A 199 -13.03 -14.95 2.55
CA GLU A 199 -13.22 -13.51 2.45
C GLU A 199 -12.11 -12.85 1.62
N LYS A 200 -12.48 -11.85 0.82
CA LYS A 200 -11.54 -11.08 -0.01
C LYS A 200 -11.55 -9.62 0.43
N TYR A 201 -10.36 -9.06 0.63
CA TYR A 201 -10.15 -7.66 1.02
C TYR A 201 -9.28 -6.98 -0.03
N ASN A 202 -9.65 -5.75 -0.40
CA ASN A 202 -8.78 -4.87 -1.17
C ASN A 202 -8.18 -3.88 -0.18
N VAL A 203 -6.95 -4.12 0.24
CA VAL A 203 -6.20 -3.20 1.11
C VAL A 203 -5.07 -2.60 0.27
N TYR A 204 -4.89 -1.29 0.33
CA TYR A 204 -3.87 -0.54 -0.38
C TYR A 204 -3.05 0.29 0.60
N GLY A 205 -1.84 0.70 0.20
CA GLY A 205 -0.92 1.46 1.02
C GLY A 205 0.26 0.62 1.51
N PHE A 206 0.78 0.93 2.68
CA PHE A 206 2.03 0.36 3.21
C PHE A 206 1.85 -1.09 3.71
N LEU A 207 1.57 -2.01 2.78
CA LEU A 207 1.29 -3.41 3.08
C LEU A 207 2.50 -4.19 3.56
N THR A 208 3.70 -3.65 3.35
CA THR A 208 4.97 -4.18 3.87
C THR A 208 4.89 -4.41 5.39
N ALA A 209 4.11 -3.62 6.13
CA ALA A 209 3.90 -3.80 7.57
C ALA A 209 3.14 -5.10 7.95
N PHE A 210 2.46 -5.75 7.00
CA PHE A 210 1.69 -6.98 7.21
C PHE A 210 2.36 -8.22 6.63
N GLN A 211 3.60 -8.09 6.18
CA GLN A 211 4.37 -9.24 5.72
C GLN A 211 4.90 -10.03 6.93
N VAL A 212 4.85 -11.36 6.84
CA VAL A 212 5.33 -12.27 7.87
C VAL A 212 6.40 -13.19 7.27
N MET A 213 7.36 -13.62 8.08
CA MET A 213 8.28 -14.67 7.65
C MET A 213 7.52 -15.98 7.44
N PRO A 214 7.64 -16.63 6.28
CA PRO A 214 7.06 -17.94 6.05
C PRO A 214 7.68 -18.92 7.04
N VAL A 215 6.83 -19.67 7.73
CA VAL A 215 7.28 -20.78 8.56
C VAL A 215 7.70 -21.88 7.59
N ASN A 216 9.00 -22.06 7.39
CA ASN A 216 9.53 -23.19 6.64
C ASN A 216 8.96 -24.47 7.28
N SER A 217 8.11 -25.15 6.51
CA SER A 217 7.45 -26.41 6.88
C SER A 217 8.33 -27.59 6.46
#